data_AF-A0A484C672-F1
#
_entry.id   AF-A0A484C672-F1
#
_cell.length_a   1.000
_cell.length_b   1.000
_cell.length_c   1.000
_cell.angle_alpha   90.00
_cell.angle_beta   90.00
_cell.angle_gamma   90.00
#
_symmetry.space_group_name_H-M   'P 1'
#
loop_
_entity.id
_entity.type
_entity.pdbx_description
1 polymer ?
#
loop_
_entity_poly.entity_id
_entity_poly.type
_entity_poly.pdbx_seq_one_letter_code
_entity_poly.pdbx_strand_id
1 'polypeptide(L)'
;MATLTQMLAQPKPNRLRYPDRISPVWEVSEWALKAVPSNRLCSLAQPRAPAVGWQPGRLLLSPLNRVTQTAVATSRICQLAQPKRRLVLEGSGPKSKPVPMTHIPCKASAHIELLATPKFDHPKFEGERSVCRPISRAARNYVASPRLHELSSPKERKALFEGYDPYIVSRAARSASPSPRIQQLCLPLPRKCSSN
;
A
#
# COMPACT_ATOMS: atom_id res chain seq x y z
N MET A 1 24.66 -8.75 33.97
CA MET A 1 23.25 -9.16 33.79
C MET A 1 22.68 -8.37 32.62
N ALA A 2 22.63 -8.97 31.43
CA ALA A 2 22.14 -8.29 30.23
C ALA A 2 20.62 -8.07 30.34
N THR A 3 20.16 -6.85 30.06
CA THR A 3 18.75 -6.47 30.13
C THR A 3 17.95 -7.07 28.98
N LEU A 4 16.65 -7.35 29.20
CA LEU A 4 15.72 -7.97 28.24
C LEU A 4 15.73 -7.29 26.85
N THR A 5 15.97 -5.98 26.83
CA THR A 5 16.11 -5.16 25.61
C THR A 5 17.33 -5.54 24.78
N GLN A 6 18.44 -5.90 25.42
CA GLN A 6 19.69 -6.30 24.75
C GLN A 6 19.57 -7.68 24.08
N MET A 7 18.66 -8.52 24.59
CA MET A 7 18.34 -9.83 24.00
C MET A 7 17.47 -9.73 22.75
N LEU A 8 16.52 -8.80 22.71
CA LEU A 8 15.66 -8.57 21.53
C LEU A 8 16.39 -7.85 20.39
N ALA A 9 17.45 -7.12 20.71
CA ALA A 9 18.28 -6.40 19.74
C ALA A 9 19.26 -7.31 18.96
N GLN A 10 19.40 -8.58 19.34
CA GLN A 10 20.27 -9.51 18.61
C GLN A 10 19.59 -9.98 17.31
N PRO A 11 20.35 -10.05 16.19
CA PRO A 11 19.83 -10.58 14.94
C PRO A 11 19.35 -12.03 15.16
N LYS A 12 18.15 -12.34 14.66
CA LYS A 12 17.59 -13.68 14.79
C LYS A 12 18.58 -14.69 14.19
N PRO A 13 18.96 -15.75 14.93
CA PRO A 13 19.95 -16.70 14.46
C PRO A 13 19.49 -17.34 13.14
N ASN A 14 20.42 -17.42 12.19
CA ASN A 14 20.16 -17.92 10.85
C ASN A 14 19.65 -19.37 10.92
N ARG A 15 18.44 -19.60 10.40
CA ARG A 15 17.60 -20.80 10.64
C ARG A 15 18.07 -22.07 9.90
N LEU A 16 19.33 -22.14 9.47
CA LEU A 16 19.92 -23.33 8.85
C LEU A 16 20.40 -24.38 9.87
N ARG A 17 20.29 -24.10 11.18
CA ARG A 17 20.78 -24.96 12.28
C ARG A 17 19.71 -25.37 13.29
N TYR A 18 18.46 -25.61 12.86
CA TYR A 18 17.41 -26.13 13.74
C TYR A 18 16.62 -27.25 13.05
N PRO A 19 16.68 -28.50 13.54
CA PRO A 19 15.91 -29.62 12.99
C PRO A 19 14.39 -29.48 13.21
N ASP A 20 13.97 -28.61 14.13
CA ASP A 20 12.55 -28.45 14.50
C ASP A 20 11.78 -27.46 13.62
N ARG A 21 12.40 -26.95 12.55
CA ARG A 21 11.72 -26.09 11.58
C ARG A 21 11.48 -26.88 10.30
N ILE A 22 10.25 -27.36 10.12
CA ILE A 22 9.78 -27.94 8.87
C ILE A 22 10.06 -26.94 7.76
N SER A 23 10.78 -27.37 6.72
CA SER A 23 11.08 -26.52 5.58
C SER A 23 9.77 -26.00 4.97
N PRO A 24 9.73 -24.77 4.44
CA PRO A 24 8.51 -24.26 3.77
C PRO A 24 8.17 -25.05 2.49
N VAL A 25 9.04 -25.98 2.08
CA VAL A 25 8.82 -26.92 0.99
C VAL A 25 8.11 -28.14 1.58
N TRP A 26 6.84 -28.31 1.20
CA TRP A 26 6.07 -29.50 1.55
C TRP A 26 6.39 -30.62 0.56
N GLU A 27 6.83 -31.78 1.07
CA GLU A 27 7.04 -32.97 0.24
C GLU A 27 5.68 -33.48 -0.24
N VAL A 28 5.51 -33.57 -1.57
CA VAL A 28 4.28 -34.05 -2.19
C VAL A 28 4.32 -35.59 -2.21
N SER A 29 3.28 -36.24 -1.70
CA SER A 29 3.19 -37.70 -1.72
C SER A 29 3.23 -38.28 -3.15
N GLU A 30 3.80 -39.47 -3.33
CA GLU A 30 3.83 -40.13 -4.65
C GLU A 30 2.43 -40.32 -5.27
N TRP A 31 1.41 -40.52 -4.43
CA TRP A 31 0.03 -40.67 -4.84
C TRP A 31 -0.53 -39.39 -5.45
N ALA A 32 -0.18 -38.23 -4.89
CA ALA A 32 -0.58 -36.94 -5.43
C ALA A 32 0.11 -36.64 -6.77
N LEU A 33 1.35 -37.10 -6.97
CA LEU A 33 2.04 -37.00 -8.26
C LEU A 33 1.44 -37.90 -9.34
N LYS A 34 0.89 -39.07 -8.96
CA LYS A 34 0.23 -40.03 -9.86
C LYS A 34 -1.26 -39.74 -10.07
N ALA A 35 -1.85 -38.79 -9.36
CA ALA A 35 -3.27 -38.50 -9.42
C ALA A 35 -3.66 -37.85 -10.75
N VAL A 36 -4.67 -38.40 -11.42
CA VAL A 36 -5.23 -37.85 -12.67
C VAL A 36 -6.48 -37.02 -12.34
N PRO A 37 -6.58 -35.76 -12.80
CA PRO A 37 -7.75 -34.93 -12.54
C PRO A 37 -8.99 -35.47 -13.25
N SER A 38 -10.15 -35.35 -12.60
CA SER A 38 -11.42 -35.71 -13.23
C SER A 38 -11.80 -34.73 -14.34
N ASN A 39 -12.63 -35.18 -15.30
CA ASN A 39 -13.11 -34.34 -16.40
C ASN A 39 -13.76 -33.03 -15.90
N ARG A 40 -14.50 -33.08 -14.80
CA ARG A 40 -15.10 -31.90 -14.17
C ARG A 40 -14.03 -30.91 -13.67
N LEU A 41 -12.97 -31.40 -13.04
CA LEU A 41 -11.86 -30.55 -12.60
C LEU A 41 -11.15 -29.91 -13.79
N CYS A 42 -10.95 -30.65 -14.88
CA CYS A 42 -10.39 -30.11 -16.11
C CYS A 42 -11.26 -28.99 -16.69
N SER A 43 -12.59 -29.12 -16.67
CA SER A 43 -13.51 -28.05 -17.10
C SER A 43 -13.47 -26.83 -16.20
N LEU A 44 -13.40 -27.02 -14.88
CA LEU A 44 -13.33 -25.91 -13.91
C LEU A 44 -11.98 -25.19 -13.92
N ALA A 45 -10.91 -25.88 -14.29
CA ALA A 45 -9.57 -25.30 -14.42
C ALA A 45 -9.43 -24.40 -15.65
N GLN A 46 -10.36 -24.46 -16.61
CA GLN A 46 -10.34 -23.55 -17.76
C GLN A 46 -10.66 -22.13 -17.30
N PRO A 47 -9.89 -21.12 -17.75
CA PRO A 47 -10.18 -19.73 -17.42
C PRO A 47 -11.54 -19.33 -17.99
N ARG A 48 -12.24 -18.44 -17.28
CA ARG A 48 -13.51 -17.89 -17.76
C ARG A 48 -13.27 -17.15 -19.07
N ALA A 49 -14.09 -17.44 -20.08
CA ALA A 49 -14.02 -16.74 -21.36
C ALA A 49 -14.17 -15.22 -21.15
N PRO A 50 -13.37 -14.40 -21.85
CA PRO A 50 -13.48 -12.96 -21.74
C PRO A 50 -14.86 -12.49 -22.21
N ALA A 51 -15.35 -11.38 -21.65
CA ALA A 51 -16.67 -10.84 -21.98
C ALA A 51 -16.78 -10.48 -23.48
N VAL A 52 -17.98 -10.49 -24.03
CA VAL A 52 -18.23 -10.11 -25.43
C VAL A 52 -17.69 -8.70 -25.68
N GLY A 53 -16.77 -8.56 -26.63
CA GLY A 53 -16.09 -7.29 -26.94
C GLY A 53 -14.82 -7.02 -26.13
N TRP A 54 -14.34 -7.95 -25.30
CA TRP A 54 -13.03 -7.83 -24.67
C TRP A 54 -11.93 -7.79 -25.73
N GLN A 55 -11.15 -6.72 -25.70
CA GLN A 55 -9.95 -6.57 -26.49
C GLN A 55 -8.75 -6.73 -25.56
N PRO A 56 -7.68 -7.45 -25.97
CA PRO A 56 -6.44 -7.43 -25.21
C PRO A 56 -5.98 -5.98 -25.03
N GLY A 57 -5.41 -5.68 -23.87
CA GLY A 57 -4.85 -4.35 -23.62
C GLY A 57 -3.92 -3.96 -24.75
N ARG A 58 -3.97 -2.68 -25.17
CA ARG A 58 -3.11 -2.11 -26.22
C ARG A 58 -1.69 -2.63 -26.02
N LEU A 59 -1.16 -3.38 -26.99
CA LEU A 59 0.24 -3.80 -26.97
C LEU A 59 1.06 -2.51 -26.76
N LEU A 60 1.72 -2.39 -25.61
CA LEU A 60 2.38 -1.15 -25.18
C LEU A 60 3.48 -0.70 -26.16
N LEU A 61 3.90 -1.59 -27.05
CA LEU A 61 4.92 -1.33 -28.05
C LEU A 61 4.26 -1.44 -29.43
N SER A 62 4.16 -0.32 -30.13
CA SER A 62 4.07 -0.35 -31.59
C SER A 62 5.23 -1.19 -32.13
N PRO A 63 5.07 -1.91 -33.25
CA PRO A 63 6.20 -2.57 -33.90
C PRO A 63 7.37 -1.59 -34.03
N LEU A 64 8.46 -1.87 -33.32
CA LEU A 64 9.66 -1.02 -33.37
C LEU A 64 10.22 -1.06 -34.79
N ASN A 65 10.70 0.07 -35.29
CA ASN A 65 11.33 0.14 -36.61
C ASN A 65 12.53 -0.82 -36.67
N ARG A 66 12.85 -1.36 -37.85
CA ARG A 66 14.01 -2.23 -38.09
C ARG A 66 15.31 -1.64 -37.53
N VAL A 67 15.50 -0.32 -37.69
CA VAL A 67 16.66 0.41 -37.16
C VAL A 67 16.82 0.23 -35.65
N THR A 68 15.71 0.31 -34.89
CA THR A 68 15.70 0.08 -33.44
C THR A 68 15.95 -1.37 -33.07
N GLN A 69 15.51 -2.33 -33.90
CA GLN A 69 15.73 -3.77 -33.66
C GLN A 69 17.17 -4.20 -33.94
N THR A 70 17.86 -3.53 -34.86
CA THR A 70 19.24 -3.82 -35.26
C THR A 70 20.27 -2.84 -34.70
N ALA A 71 19.86 -1.93 -33.80
CA ALA A 71 20.77 -0.93 -33.23
C ALA A 71 21.83 -1.61 -32.36
N VAL A 72 23.10 -1.43 -32.72
CA VAL A 72 24.24 -1.90 -31.94
C VAL A 72 24.72 -0.77 -31.02
N ALA A 73 24.99 -1.09 -29.75
CA ALA A 73 25.50 -0.13 -28.79
C ALA A 73 26.87 0.43 -29.22
N THR A 74 27.07 1.74 -29.04
CA THR A 74 28.36 2.38 -29.33
C THR A 74 29.43 1.95 -28.33
N SER A 75 30.70 2.02 -28.72
CA SER A 75 31.84 1.68 -27.86
C SER A 75 31.81 2.40 -26.51
N ARG A 76 31.39 3.67 -26.49
CA ARG A 76 31.21 4.49 -25.30
C ARG A 76 30.13 3.92 -24.36
N ILE A 77 28.99 3.49 -24.89
CA ILE A 77 27.91 2.87 -24.10
C ILE A 77 28.40 1.57 -23.49
N CYS A 78 29.11 0.74 -24.26
CA CYS A 78 29.70 -0.50 -23.76
C CYS A 78 30.72 -0.24 -22.64
N GLN A 79 31.54 0.82 -22.73
CA GLN A 79 32.48 1.22 -21.68
C GLN A 79 31.76 1.70 -20.41
N LEU A 80 30.70 2.50 -20.55
CA LEU A 80 29.93 3.00 -19.40
C LEU A 80 29.09 1.92 -18.73
N ALA A 81 28.66 0.91 -19.49
CA ALA A 81 27.97 -0.26 -18.97
C ALA A 81 28.90 -1.17 -18.14
N GLN A 82 30.22 -1.00 -18.22
CA GLN A 82 31.13 -1.75 -17.37
C GLN A 82 30.93 -1.33 -15.90
N PRO A 83 30.73 -2.29 -14.98
CA PRO A 83 30.58 -1.97 -13.57
C PRO A 83 31.86 -1.32 -13.07
N LYS A 84 31.74 -0.24 -12.31
CA LYS A 84 32.87 0.47 -11.73
C LYS A 84 33.57 -0.43 -10.69
N ARG A 85 34.59 -1.16 -11.12
CA ARG A 85 35.40 -2.03 -10.24
C ARG A 85 36.16 -1.15 -9.25
N ARG A 86 35.69 -1.12 -8.01
CA ARG A 86 36.51 -0.65 -6.89
C ARG A 86 37.50 -1.78 -6.59
N LEU A 87 38.80 -1.48 -6.59
CA LEU A 87 39.81 -2.39 -6.06
C LEU A 87 39.47 -2.63 -4.58
N VAL A 88 38.79 -3.74 -4.31
CA VAL A 88 38.65 -4.27 -2.96
C VAL A 88 40.03 -4.82 -2.63
N LEU A 89 40.83 -4.00 -1.95
CA LEU A 89 41.99 -4.49 -1.22
C LEU A 89 41.41 -5.45 -0.16
N GLU A 90 41.57 -6.75 -0.41
CA GLU A 90 41.24 -7.83 0.50
C GLU A 90 41.65 -7.47 1.93
N GLY A 91 40.67 -7.43 2.84
CA GLY A 91 40.93 -7.27 4.27
C GLY A 91 40.89 -5.84 4.82
N SER A 92 39.76 -5.13 4.70
CA SER A 92 39.34 -4.14 5.70
C SER A 92 37.91 -3.72 5.39
N GLY A 93 36.99 -3.86 6.36
CA GLY A 93 35.74 -3.08 6.35
C GLY A 93 36.04 -1.57 6.25
N PRO A 94 35.02 -0.70 6.13
CA PRO A 94 35.23 0.74 6.07
C PRO A 94 35.76 1.26 7.41
N LYS A 95 37.05 1.05 7.68
CA LYS A 95 37.83 1.86 8.60
C LYS A 95 38.18 3.10 7.80
N SER A 96 37.38 4.15 7.97
CA SER A 96 37.78 5.49 7.61
C SER A 96 39.11 5.74 8.32
N LYS A 97 40.23 5.66 7.59
CA LYS A 97 41.46 6.29 8.05
C LYS A 97 41.09 7.75 8.29
N PRO A 98 41.37 8.35 9.47
CA PRO A 98 41.22 9.77 9.63
C PRO A 98 42.22 10.42 8.66
N VAL A 99 41.69 10.81 7.50
CA VAL A 99 42.39 11.72 6.60
C VAL A 99 42.68 12.96 7.44
N PRO A 100 43.91 13.51 7.42
CA PRO A 100 44.17 14.78 8.08
C PRO A 100 43.18 15.77 7.49
N MET A 101 42.20 16.18 8.30
CA MET A 101 41.21 17.17 7.92
C MET A 101 41.98 18.49 7.85
N THR A 102 42.65 18.75 6.74
CA THR A 102 42.97 20.11 6.34
C THR A 102 41.60 20.74 6.14
N HIS A 103 41.07 21.34 7.20
CA HIS A 103 39.89 22.18 7.14
C HIS A 103 40.25 23.31 6.19
N ILE A 104 39.97 23.11 4.91
CA ILE A 104 39.78 24.21 3.98
C ILE A 104 38.66 25.03 4.65
N PRO A 105 38.86 26.30 5.00
CA PRO A 105 37.79 27.14 5.46
C PRO A 105 36.85 27.36 4.28
N CYS A 106 35.95 26.42 4.06
CA CYS A 106 34.90 26.50 3.07
C CYS A 106 33.88 27.50 3.60
N LYS A 107 34.07 28.77 3.28
CA LYS A 107 33.03 29.77 3.43
C LYS A 107 31.87 29.37 2.52
N ALA A 108 30.68 29.28 3.08
CA ALA A 108 29.48 29.07 2.29
C ALA A 108 29.38 30.21 1.25
N SER A 109 28.93 29.91 0.04
CA SER A 109 28.69 30.97 -0.94
C SER A 109 27.56 31.87 -0.44
N ALA A 110 27.56 33.14 -0.83
CA ALA A 110 26.51 34.09 -0.44
C ALA A 110 25.09 33.59 -0.79
N HIS A 111 24.97 32.78 -1.85
CA HIS A 111 23.70 32.14 -2.21
C HIS A 111 23.26 31.08 -1.19
N ILE A 112 24.19 30.29 -0.67
CA ILE A 112 23.91 29.28 0.36
C ILE A 112 23.49 29.97 1.67
N GLU A 113 24.14 31.08 2.03
CA GLU A 113 23.76 31.89 3.19
C GLU A 113 22.35 32.48 3.03
N LEU A 114 21.99 32.95 1.83
CA LEU A 114 20.64 33.41 1.52
C LEU A 114 19.61 32.29 1.65
N LEU A 115 19.89 31.12 1.07
CA LEU A 115 19.00 29.95 1.17
C LEU A 115 18.86 29.42 2.60
N ALA A 116 19.87 29.64 3.45
CA ALA A 116 19.83 29.27 4.86
C ALA A 116 18.97 30.22 5.71
N THR A 117 18.53 31.38 5.17
CA THR A 117 17.61 32.26 5.89
C THR A 117 16.24 31.61 6.03
N PRO A 118 15.70 31.47 7.27
CA PRO A 118 14.39 30.90 7.48
C PRO A 118 13.31 31.82 6.88
N LYS A 119 12.26 31.22 6.35
CA LYS A 119 11.12 31.98 5.81
C LYS A 119 10.37 32.66 6.95
N PHE A 120 9.81 33.84 6.67
CA PHE A 120 8.93 34.53 7.61
C PHE A 120 7.63 33.76 7.82
N ASP A 121 7.13 33.80 9.05
CA ASP A 121 5.80 33.30 9.37
C ASP A 121 4.73 34.11 8.63
N HIS A 122 3.64 33.45 8.22
CA HIS A 122 2.52 34.11 7.57
C HIS A 122 1.87 35.12 8.54
N PRO A 123 1.37 36.29 8.09
CA PRO A 123 0.79 37.33 8.98
C PRO A 123 -0.44 36.88 9.79
N LYS A 124 -1.02 35.71 9.48
CA LYS A 124 -2.11 35.08 10.24
C LYS A 124 -1.66 33.86 11.06
N PHE A 125 -0.35 33.67 11.24
CA PHE A 125 0.18 32.58 12.03
C PHE A 125 -0.02 32.90 13.53
N GLU A 126 -0.90 32.15 14.18
CA GLU A 126 -1.25 32.34 15.60
C GLU A 126 -0.36 31.51 16.57
N GLY A 127 0.71 30.88 16.06
CA GLY A 127 1.57 30.01 16.87
C GLY A 127 0.92 28.70 17.31
N GLU A 128 1.55 28.03 18.27
CA GLU A 128 1.05 26.78 18.85
C GLU A 128 -0.14 27.05 19.79
N ARG A 129 -1.27 26.41 19.52
CA ARG A 129 -2.49 26.56 20.34
C ARG A 129 -2.33 25.83 21.67
N SER A 130 -2.75 26.45 22.77
CA SER A 130 -2.75 25.81 24.10
C SER A 130 -3.56 24.50 24.07
N VAL A 131 -2.93 23.39 24.44
CA VAL A 131 -3.47 22.02 24.38
C VAL A 131 -4.80 21.86 25.13
N CYS A 132 -4.99 22.61 26.22
CA CYS A 132 -6.20 22.57 27.03
C CYS A 132 -7.16 23.70 26.64
N ARG A 133 -8.22 23.38 25.90
CA ARG A 133 -9.35 24.30 25.70
C ARG A 133 -10.29 24.24 26.92
N PRO A 134 -10.72 25.39 27.47
CA PRO A 134 -11.76 25.39 28.49
C PRO A 134 -13.08 24.92 27.85
N ILE A 135 -13.62 23.81 28.37
CA ILE A 135 -14.92 23.28 27.95
C ILE A 135 -16.02 24.11 28.64
N SER A 136 -17.09 24.46 27.91
CA SER A 136 -18.20 25.22 28.48
C SER A 136 -18.88 24.45 29.61
N ARG A 137 -19.44 25.15 30.60
CA ARG A 137 -20.18 24.52 31.71
C ARG A 137 -21.33 23.63 31.21
N ALA A 138 -22.02 24.06 30.15
CA ALA A 138 -23.08 23.30 29.51
C ALA A 138 -22.61 21.94 28.98
N ALA A 139 -21.44 21.91 28.33
CA ALA A 139 -20.87 20.66 27.82
C ALA A 139 -20.36 19.75 28.94
N ARG A 140 -19.80 20.31 30.02
CA ARG A 140 -19.33 19.52 31.18
C ARG A 140 -20.47 18.88 31.97
N ASN A 141 -21.63 19.53 32.00
CA ASN A 141 -22.82 19.08 32.74
C ASN A 141 -23.84 18.38 31.83
N TYR A 142 -23.50 18.11 30.56
CA TYR A 142 -24.42 17.49 29.63
C TYR A 142 -24.66 16.02 30.00
N VAL A 143 -25.92 15.66 30.19
CA VAL A 143 -26.34 14.27 30.40
C VAL A 143 -26.67 13.67 29.04
N ALA A 144 -26.00 12.56 28.71
CA ALA A 144 -26.19 11.88 27.43
C ALA A 144 -27.62 11.32 27.31
N SER A 145 -28.20 11.44 26.12
CA SER A 145 -29.51 10.83 25.85
C SER A 145 -29.47 9.30 25.93
N PRO A 146 -30.60 8.62 26.20
CA PRO A 146 -30.66 7.15 26.22
C PRO A 146 -30.10 6.52 24.93
N ARG A 147 -30.40 7.12 23.77
CA ARG A 147 -29.86 6.71 22.47
C ARG A 147 -28.33 6.83 22.40
N LEU A 148 -27.74 7.88 22.97
CA LEU A 148 -26.28 8.00 23.01
C LEU A 148 -25.65 6.91 23.88
N HIS A 149 -26.30 6.52 24.98
CA HIS A 149 -25.87 5.38 25.78
C HIS A 149 -25.95 4.07 24.99
N GLU A 150 -27.05 3.81 24.27
CA GLU A 150 -27.19 2.65 23.37
C GLU A 150 -26.15 2.61 22.25
N LEU A 151 -25.80 3.76 21.67
CA LEU A 151 -24.79 3.85 20.62
C LEU A 151 -23.36 3.75 21.17
N SER A 152 -23.15 4.11 22.44
CA SER A 152 -21.86 4.01 23.10
C SER A 152 -21.50 2.57 23.49
N SER A 153 -22.50 1.70 23.65
CA SER A 153 -22.25 0.29 23.92
C SER A 153 -21.80 -0.44 22.65
N PRO A 154 -20.86 -1.39 22.77
CA PRO A 154 -20.44 -2.19 21.62
C PRO A 154 -21.63 -3.00 21.09
N LYS A 155 -21.78 -3.02 19.76
CA LYS A 155 -22.83 -3.81 19.12
C LYS A 155 -22.60 -5.30 19.40
N GLU A 156 -23.51 -5.92 20.13
CA GLU A 156 -23.51 -7.36 20.35
C GLU A 156 -23.64 -8.10 19.01
N ARG A 157 -22.69 -9.01 18.75
CA ARG A 157 -22.74 -9.89 17.58
C ARG A 157 -23.49 -11.16 17.98
N LYS A 158 -24.78 -11.24 17.66
CA LYS A 158 -25.53 -12.50 17.73
C LYS A 158 -24.97 -13.50 16.71
N ALA A 159 -25.12 -14.80 16.97
CA ALA A 159 -24.76 -15.83 15.98
C ALA A 159 -25.47 -15.53 14.65
N LEU A 160 -24.80 -15.79 13.52
CA LEU A 160 -25.20 -15.35 12.17
C LEU A 160 -26.63 -15.70 11.74
N PHE A 161 -27.34 -16.54 12.49
CA PHE A 161 -28.64 -17.10 12.14
C PHE A 161 -29.71 -16.97 13.23
N GLU A 162 -29.42 -16.33 14.37
CA GLU A 162 -30.38 -16.32 15.47
C GLU A 162 -31.49 -15.28 15.23
N GLY A 163 -32.65 -15.77 14.77
CA GLY A 163 -33.83 -14.94 14.45
C GLY A 163 -33.76 -14.20 13.12
N TYR A 164 -32.81 -14.56 12.23
CA TYR A 164 -32.73 -14.00 10.89
C TYR A 164 -33.61 -14.79 9.93
N ASP A 165 -34.80 -14.25 9.64
CA ASP A 165 -35.59 -14.70 8.51
C ASP A 165 -35.06 -14.02 7.22
N PRO A 166 -34.50 -14.78 6.26
CA PRO A 166 -33.94 -14.22 5.03
C PRO A 166 -34.97 -13.53 4.14
N TYR A 167 -36.27 -13.72 4.39
CA TYR A 167 -37.36 -13.13 3.61
C TYR A 167 -37.96 -11.87 4.26
N ILE A 168 -37.54 -11.51 5.49
CA ILE A 168 -38.03 -10.29 6.16
C ILE A 168 -37.25 -9.05 5.69
N VAL A 169 -37.96 -8.15 5.02
CA VAL A 169 -37.44 -6.83 4.66
C VAL A 169 -37.53 -5.89 5.88
N SER A 170 -36.39 -5.30 6.27
CA SER A 170 -36.35 -4.36 7.40
C SER A 170 -37.26 -3.15 7.19
N ARG A 171 -37.78 -2.56 8.28
CA ARG A 171 -38.62 -1.35 8.19
C ARG A 171 -37.88 -0.19 7.51
N ALA A 172 -36.59 -0.03 7.80
CA ALA A 172 -35.74 0.98 7.17
C ALA A 172 -35.59 0.76 5.66
N ALA A 173 -35.43 -0.49 5.22
CA ALA A 173 -35.38 -0.83 3.80
C ALA A 173 -36.73 -0.57 3.10
N ARG A 174 -37.86 -0.90 3.73
CA ARG A 174 -39.20 -0.58 3.19
C ARG A 174 -39.47 0.92 3.08
N SER A 175 -38.92 1.72 4.00
CA SER A 175 -39.05 3.17 3.98
C SER A 175 -37.97 3.89 3.16
N ALA A 176 -37.01 3.16 2.61
CA ALA A 176 -35.92 3.77 1.86
C ALA A 176 -36.45 4.29 0.52
N SER A 177 -36.37 5.60 0.32
CA SER A 177 -36.66 6.23 -0.97
C SER A 177 -35.35 6.55 -1.70
N PRO A 178 -35.35 6.47 -3.04
CA PRO A 178 -34.16 6.83 -3.82
C PRO A 178 -33.82 8.30 -3.62
N SER A 179 -32.52 8.61 -3.52
CA SER A 179 -32.07 10.00 -3.41
C SER A 179 -32.40 10.77 -4.70
N PRO A 180 -32.55 12.10 -4.64
CA PRO A 180 -32.82 12.92 -5.83
C PRO A 180 -31.81 12.69 -6.96
N ARG A 181 -30.53 12.46 -6.60
CA ARG A 181 -29.49 12.17 -7.59
C ARG A 181 -29.70 10.83 -8.29
N ILE A 182 -30.13 9.80 -7.57
CA ILE A 182 -30.44 8.49 -8.15
C ILE A 182 -31.64 8.62 -9.10
N GLN A 183 -32.68 9.35 -8.69
CA GLN A 183 -33.84 9.63 -9.55
C GLN A 183 -33.44 10.31 -10.86
N GLN A 184 -32.54 11.30 -10.80
CA GLN A 184 -32.01 11.97 -12.00
C GLN A 184 -31.21 11.02 -12.91
N LEU A 185 -30.40 10.14 -12.33
CA LEU A 185 -29.59 9.18 -13.08
C LEU A 185 -30.43 8.07 -13.72
N CYS A 186 -31.60 7.77 -13.15
CA CYS A 186 -32.55 6.83 -13.73
C CYS A 186 -33.25 7.37 -15.00
N LEU A 187 -33.19 8.69 -15.24
CA LEU A 187 -33.70 9.25 -16.49
C LEU A 187 -32.79 8.87 -17.66
N PRO A 188 -33.34 8.50 -18.83
CA PRO A 188 -32.53 8.20 -20.00
C PRO A 188 -31.73 9.44 -20.40
N LEU A 189 -30.46 9.23 -20.79
CA LEU A 189 -29.60 10.33 -21.21
C LEU A 189 -30.23 11.04 -22.41
N PRO A 190 -30.34 12.38 -22.42
CA PRO A 190 -31.05 13.13 -23.46
C PRO A 190 -30.59 12.80 -24.88
N ARG A 191 -29.29 12.56 -25.06
CA ARG A 191 -28.68 12.16 -26.35
C ARG A 191 -29.11 10.78 -26.87
N LYS A 192 -29.81 9.98 -26.07
CA LYS A 192 -30.30 8.63 -26.43
C LYS A 192 -31.82 8.59 -26.60
N CYS A 193 -32.52 9.69 -26.35
CA CYS A 193 -33.95 9.80 -26.59
C CYS A 193 -34.15 10.38 -28.01
N SER A 194 -34.88 9.66 -28.87
CA SER A 194 -35.41 10.25 -30.10
C SER A 194 -36.49 11.26 -29.73
N SER A 195 -36.46 12.45 -30.31
CA SER A 195 -37.63 13.34 -30.28
C SER A 195 -38.69 12.74 -31.22
N ASN A 196 -39.93 12.69 -30.74
CA ASN A 196 -41.11 12.54 -31.59
C ASN A 196 -41.61 13.94 -31.95
#